data_AF-A0A6L8EZD6-F1
#
_entry.id   AF-A0A6L8EZD6-F1
#
_cell.length_a   1.000
_cell.length_b   1.000
_cell.length_c   1.000
_cell.angle_alpha   90.00
_cell.angle_beta   90.00
_cell.angle_gamma   90.00
#
_symmetry.space_group_name_H-M   'P 1'
#
loop_
_entity.id
_entity.type
_entity.pdbx_description
1 polymer ?
#
loop_
_entity_poly.entity_id
_entity_poly.type
_entity_poly.pdbx_seq_one_letter_code
_entity_poly.pdbx_strand_id
1 'polypeptide(L)'
;MEIHIIIALSLTVLILLFLLTGQRDEVGRLRDEVETLKRLEPEVVRLQRKVSEDAHKASNLEAEVTRLQTALSKEKQHNESLREAINLQNKTPSANFKTTPPAISHDDDYWWALSTWYRQEQDWICERCGIDLSKRKYFLHTHHIHGRRYNTPEYLKALCIKCHSEEPYHDFMKKTPDYWRFLRTPEYRNYVRNRRIQQP
;
A
#
# COMPACT_ATOMS: atom_id res chain seq x y z
N MET A 1 39.71 -76.38 -62.09
CA MET A 1 40.43 -75.15 -61.68
C MET A 1 39.55 -73.91 -61.85
N GLU A 2 38.86 -73.76 -62.99
CA GLU A 2 38.06 -72.56 -63.29
C GLU A 2 36.86 -72.34 -62.35
N ILE A 3 36.17 -73.40 -61.91
CA ILE A 3 34.99 -73.28 -61.03
C ILE A 3 35.35 -72.66 -59.67
N HIS A 4 36.49 -73.04 -59.08
CA HIS A 4 36.92 -72.49 -57.79
C HIS A 4 37.26 -70.99 -57.88
N ILE A 5 37.81 -70.54 -59.01
CA ILE A 5 38.14 -69.13 -59.26
C ILE A 5 36.86 -68.31 -59.37
N ILE A 6 35.86 -68.81 -60.11
CA ILE A 6 34.55 -68.15 -60.25
C ILE A 6 33.84 -68.04 -58.89
N ILE A 7 33.87 -69.10 -58.08
CA ILE A 7 33.28 -69.08 -56.73
C ILE A 7 34.00 -68.07 -55.83
N ALA A 8 35.33 -68.03 -55.84
CA ALA A 8 36.11 -67.10 -55.03
C ALA A 8 35.83 -65.64 -55.42
N LEU A 9 35.77 -65.32 -56.72
CA LEU A 9 35.41 -63.98 -57.22
C LEU A 9 33.97 -63.59 -56.89
N SER A 10 33.05 -64.56 -56.93
CA SER A 10 31.65 -64.32 -56.56
C SER A 10 31.51 -64.01 -55.07
N LEU A 11 32.23 -64.74 -54.21
CA LEU A 11 32.25 -64.50 -52.77
C LEU A 11 32.87 -63.15 -52.41
N THR A 12 33.96 -62.74 -53.05
CA THR A 12 34.58 -61.44 -52.79
C THR A 12 33.67 -60.30 -53.19
N VAL A 13 32.98 -60.40 -54.34
CA VAL A 13 31.97 -59.40 -54.75
C VAL A 13 30.82 -59.33 -53.76
N LEU A 14 30.31 -60.47 -53.26
CA LEU A 14 29.23 -60.49 -52.26
C LEU A 14 29.67 -59.86 -50.93
N ILE A 15 30.89 -60.13 -50.47
CA ILE A 15 31.46 -59.52 -49.26
C ILE A 15 31.59 -58.00 -49.44
N LEU A 16 32.11 -57.55 -50.59
CA LEU A 16 32.24 -56.12 -50.89
C LEU A 16 30.88 -55.43 -50.95
N LEU A 17 29.86 -56.05 -51.57
CA LEU A 17 28.51 -55.50 -51.60
C LEU A 17 27.92 -55.39 -50.19
N PHE A 18 28.09 -56.40 -49.33
CA PHE A 18 27.63 -56.37 -47.95
C PHE A 18 28.30 -55.25 -47.12
N LEU A 19 29.62 -55.08 -47.28
CA LEU A 19 30.37 -53.99 -46.63
C LEU A 19 29.90 -52.61 -47.14
N LEU A 20 29.67 -52.46 -48.45
CA LEU A 20 29.17 -51.21 -49.04
C LEU A 20 27.74 -50.88 -48.59
N THR A 21 26.86 -51.87 -48.44
CA THR A 21 25.53 -51.65 -47.86
C THR A 21 25.61 -51.23 -46.40
N GLY A 22 26.47 -51.87 -45.59
CA GLY A 22 26.68 -51.49 -44.19
C GLY A 22 27.21 -50.06 -44.04
N GLN A 23 28.18 -49.66 -44.87
CA GLN A 23 28.68 -48.29 -44.89
C GLN A 23 27.62 -47.28 -45.34
N ARG A 24 26.76 -47.64 -46.29
CA ARG A 24 25.67 -46.78 -46.76
C ARG A 24 24.63 -46.52 -45.67
N ASP A 25 24.26 -47.56 -44.92
CA ASP A 25 23.29 -47.45 -43.82
C ASP A 25 23.86 -46.60 -42.68
N GLU A 26 25.13 -46.76 -42.36
CA GLU A 26 25.82 -45.95 -41.35
C GLU A 26 25.90 -44.46 -41.75
N VAL A 27 26.21 -44.16 -43.03
CA VAL A 27 26.18 -42.79 -43.56
C VAL A 27 24.76 -42.21 -43.56
N GLY A 28 23.73 -43.03 -43.82
CA GLY A 28 22.32 -42.64 -43.70
C GLY A 28 21.96 -42.23 -42.27
N ARG A 29 22.29 -43.07 -41.30
CA ARG A 29 22.07 -42.77 -39.86
C ARG A 29 22.79 -41.49 -39.42
N LEU A 30 24.07 -41.32 -39.79
CA LEU A 30 24.83 -40.12 -39.44
C LEU A 30 24.23 -38.86 -40.08
N ARG A 31 23.70 -38.96 -41.30
CA ARG A 31 22.98 -37.85 -41.95
C ARG A 31 21.73 -37.45 -41.17
N ASP A 32 20.95 -38.41 -40.71
CA ASP A 32 19.74 -38.15 -39.93
C ASP A 32 20.05 -37.53 -38.56
N GLU A 33 21.14 -37.96 -37.91
CA GLU A 33 21.65 -37.33 -36.69
C GLU A 33 22.08 -35.87 -36.93
N VAL A 34 22.84 -35.62 -38.00
CA VAL A 34 23.25 -34.26 -38.38
C VAL A 34 22.04 -33.36 -38.65
N GLU A 35 21.02 -33.87 -39.33
CA GLU A 35 19.80 -33.12 -39.60
C GLU A 35 19.00 -32.83 -38.31
N THR A 36 19.01 -33.77 -37.36
CA THR A 36 18.42 -33.58 -36.03
C THR A 36 19.18 -32.51 -35.24
N LEU A 37 20.51 -32.53 -35.26
CA LEU A 37 21.33 -31.50 -34.62
C LEU A 37 21.09 -30.11 -35.20
N LYS A 38 21.00 -29.99 -36.54
CA LYS A 38 20.66 -28.73 -37.22
C LYS A 38 19.29 -28.20 -36.81
N ARG A 39 18.31 -29.07 -36.56
CA ARG A 39 16.99 -28.67 -36.07
C ARG A 39 17.02 -28.15 -34.63
N LEU A 40 17.89 -28.68 -33.78
CA LEU A 40 18.00 -28.29 -32.37
C LEU A 40 18.84 -27.02 -32.16
N GLU A 41 19.79 -26.74 -33.06
CA GLU A 41 20.68 -25.57 -32.98
C GLU A 41 19.95 -24.23 -32.72
N PRO A 42 18.89 -23.84 -33.47
CA PRO A 42 18.18 -22.58 -33.21
C PRO A 42 17.44 -22.57 -31.86
N GLU A 43 17.02 -23.72 -31.36
CA GLU A 43 16.38 -23.83 -30.05
C GLU A 43 17.39 -23.65 -28.91
N VAL A 44 18.58 -24.25 -29.04
CA VAL A 44 19.69 -24.05 -28.10
C VAL A 44 20.08 -22.57 -28.03
N VAL A 45 20.23 -21.90 -29.17
CA VAL A 45 20.56 -20.47 -29.22
C VAL A 45 19.46 -19.61 -28.56
N ARG A 46 18.18 -19.94 -28.82
CA ARG A 46 17.04 -19.26 -28.19
C ARG A 46 17.07 -19.41 -26.67
N LEU A 47 17.31 -20.62 -26.18
CA LEU A 47 17.38 -20.91 -24.75
C LEU A 47 18.57 -20.22 -24.10
N GLN A 48 19.74 -20.21 -24.73
CA GLN A 48 20.91 -19.48 -24.25
C GLN A 48 20.64 -17.98 -24.09
N ARG A 49 19.97 -17.35 -25.07
CA ARG A 49 19.55 -15.94 -24.96
C ARG A 49 18.61 -15.73 -23.77
N LYS A 50 17.60 -16.60 -23.61
CA LYS A 50 16.64 -16.50 -22.51
C LYS A 50 17.33 -16.65 -21.15
N VAL A 51 18.25 -17.59 -21.02
CA VAL A 51 19.06 -17.78 -19.81
C VAL A 51 19.89 -16.53 -19.49
N SER A 52 20.51 -15.91 -20.50
CA SER A 52 21.25 -14.65 -20.31
C SER A 52 20.33 -13.49 -19.88
N GLU A 53 19.16 -13.35 -20.50
CA GLU A 53 18.17 -12.32 -20.12
C GLU A 53 17.68 -12.51 -18.68
N ASP A 54 17.36 -13.74 -18.30
CA ASP A 54 16.88 -14.04 -16.95
C ASP A 54 18.01 -13.90 -15.91
N ALA A 55 19.25 -14.22 -16.25
CA ALA A 55 20.42 -13.95 -15.41
C ALA A 55 20.62 -12.44 -15.16
N HIS A 56 20.45 -11.60 -16.19
CA HIS A 56 20.50 -10.15 -16.02
C HIS A 56 19.37 -9.62 -15.13
N LYS A 57 18.14 -10.14 -15.29
CA LYS A 57 17.02 -9.79 -14.41
C LYS A 57 17.29 -10.20 -12.96
N ALA A 58 17.82 -11.40 -12.74
CA ALA A 58 18.15 -11.89 -11.41
C ALA A 58 19.20 -10.98 -10.73
N SER A 59 20.26 -10.60 -11.46
CA SER A 59 21.27 -9.67 -10.94
C SER A 59 20.68 -8.30 -10.56
N ASN A 60 19.77 -7.75 -11.36
CA ASN A 60 19.09 -6.50 -11.03
C ASN A 60 18.21 -6.63 -9.78
N LEU A 61 17.49 -7.76 -9.64
CA LEU A 61 16.68 -8.04 -8.46
C LEU A 61 17.54 -8.19 -7.21
N GLU A 62 18.68 -8.87 -7.29
CA GLU A 62 19.63 -9.00 -6.18
C GLU A 62 20.17 -7.64 -5.71
N ALA A 63 20.49 -6.75 -6.65
CA ALA A 63 20.91 -5.40 -6.35
C ALA A 63 19.81 -4.60 -5.62
N GLU A 64 18.56 -4.75 -6.04
CA GLU A 64 17.42 -4.07 -5.40
C GLU A 64 17.11 -4.63 -4.01
N VAL A 65 17.15 -5.96 -3.84
CA VAL A 65 17.01 -6.60 -2.53
C VAL A 65 18.07 -6.08 -1.56
N THR A 66 19.31 -5.95 -2.02
CA THR A 66 20.42 -5.42 -1.20
C THR A 66 20.14 -3.97 -0.77
N ARG A 67 19.68 -3.11 -1.68
CA ARG A 67 19.30 -1.72 -1.35
C ARG A 67 18.18 -1.65 -0.32
N LEU A 68 17.14 -2.45 -0.49
CA LEU A 68 16.01 -2.50 0.43
C LEU A 68 16.42 -3.01 1.82
N GLN A 69 17.31 -4.01 1.89
CA GLN A 69 17.86 -4.50 3.15
C GLN A 69 18.66 -3.41 3.88
N THR A 70 19.48 -2.65 3.16
CA THR A 70 20.22 -1.51 3.75
C THR A 70 19.27 -0.44 4.28
N ALA A 71 18.25 -0.05 3.51
CA ALA A 71 17.26 0.94 3.94
C ALA A 71 16.50 0.48 5.20
N LEU A 72 16.07 -0.78 5.22
CA LEU A 72 15.40 -1.38 6.38
C LEU A 72 16.31 -1.40 7.61
N SER A 73 17.60 -1.71 7.45
CA SER A 73 18.54 -1.69 8.57
C SER A 73 18.72 -0.29 9.15
N LYS A 74 18.76 0.74 8.30
CA LYS A 74 18.85 2.13 8.73
C LYS A 74 17.60 2.57 9.51
N GLU A 75 16.41 2.22 9.03
CA GLU A 75 15.15 2.51 9.72
C GLU A 75 15.05 1.78 11.07
N LYS A 76 15.52 0.54 11.15
CA LYS A 76 15.58 -0.19 12.43
C LYS A 76 16.48 0.51 13.44
N GLN A 77 17.66 0.96 13.01
CA GLN A 77 18.58 1.70 13.88
C GLN A 77 17.95 3.03 14.34
N HIS A 78 17.30 3.76 13.45
CA HIS A 78 16.61 5.00 13.80
C HIS A 78 15.51 4.78 14.86
N ASN A 79 14.68 3.75 14.67
CA ASN A 79 13.64 3.38 15.62
C ASN A 79 14.21 2.98 16.99
N GLU A 80 15.34 2.29 17.01
CA GLU A 80 16.03 1.92 18.25
C GLU A 80 16.56 3.17 18.98
N SER A 81 17.15 4.12 18.26
CA SER A 81 17.56 5.40 18.84
C SER A 81 16.38 6.20 19.41
N LEU A 82 15.23 6.22 18.73
CA LEU A 82 14.02 6.85 19.25
C LEU A 82 13.53 6.17 20.53
N ARG A 83 13.53 4.83 20.58
CA ARG A 83 13.17 4.07 21.78
C ARG A 83 14.07 4.39 22.96
N GLU A 84 15.37 4.50 22.72
CA GLU A 84 16.33 4.86 23.76
C GLU A 84 16.09 6.29 24.27
N ALA A 85 15.84 7.25 23.37
CA ALA A 85 15.50 8.62 23.74
C ALA A 85 14.25 8.71 24.62
N ILE A 86 13.20 7.96 24.27
CA ILE A 86 11.97 7.87 25.08
C ILE A 86 12.26 7.27 26.46
N ASN A 87 13.07 6.21 26.52
CA ASN A 87 13.43 5.59 27.80
C ASN A 87 14.25 6.53 28.71
N LEU A 88 15.15 7.32 28.13
CA LEU A 88 15.90 8.35 28.86
C LEU A 88 14.97 9.45 29.41
N GLN A 89 14.02 9.92 28.61
CA GLN A 89 12.99 10.87 29.04
C GLN A 89 12.13 10.31 30.19
N ASN A 90 11.83 9.01 30.19
CA ASN A 90 11.08 8.36 31.25
C ASN A 90 11.91 8.09 32.53
N LYS A 91 13.24 8.00 32.40
CA LYS A 91 14.16 7.81 33.54
C LYS A 91 14.53 9.10 34.25
N THR A 92 14.43 10.27 33.61
CA THR A 92 14.56 11.54 34.32
C THR A 92 13.38 11.68 35.30
N PRO A 93 13.62 11.79 36.62
CA PRO A 93 12.56 12.08 37.56
C PRO A 93 11.92 13.39 37.11
N SER A 94 10.64 13.35 36.79
CA SER A 94 9.92 14.54 36.40
C SER A 94 10.09 15.59 37.50
N ALA A 95 10.81 16.66 37.17
CA ALA A 95 10.71 17.89 37.93
C ALA A 95 9.23 18.31 37.87
N ASN A 96 8.48 17.98 38.92
CA ASN A 96 7.09 18.33 39.13
C ASN A 96 6.17 18.11 37.92
N PHE A 97 5.90 16.86 37.54
CA PHE A 97 4.67 16.57 36.82
C PHE A 97 3.51 16.88 37.77
N LYS A 98 2.92 18.07 37.64
CA LYS A 98 1.62 18.36 38.26
C LYS A 98 0.70 17.20 37.85
N THR A 99 0.23 16.42 38.83
CA THR A 99 -0.72 15.32 38.65
C THR A 99 -2.11 15.78 38.19
N THR A 100 -2.23 17.07 37.87
CA THR A 100 -3.35 17.67 37.18
C THR A 100 -2.93 17.87 35.72
N PRO A 101 -3.63 17.27 34.74
CA PRO A 101 -3.46 17.64 33.34
C PRO A 101 -3.50 19.17 33.24
N PRO A 102 -2.57 19.80 32.50
CA PRO A 102 -2.64 21.24 32.29
C PRO A 102 -4.05 21.58 31.80
N ALA A 103 -4.63 22.67 32.32
CA ALA A 103 -5.96 23.09 31.92
C ALA A 103 -6.01 23.15 30.39
N ILE A 104 -6.88 22.34 29.77
CA ILE A 104 -6.97 22.24 28.32
C ILE A 104 -7.37 23.62 27.79
N SER A 105 -6.40 24.28 27.15
CA SER A 105 -6.61 25.54 26.44
C SER A 105 -7.14 25.23 25.05
N HIS A 106 -8.10 26.01 24.58
CA HIS A 106 -8.52 25.96 23.18
C HIS A 106 -7.45 26.55 22.24
N ASP A 107 -6.40 27.15 22.81
CA ASP A 107 -5.26 27.75 22.09
C ASP A 107 -4.05 26.80 21.97
N ASP A 108 -4.22 25.53 22.32
CA ASP A 108 -3.19 24.49 22.14
C ASP A 108 -3.25 23.94 20.69
N ASP A 109 -2.10 23.89 20.02
CA ASP A 109 -1.95 23.29 18.68
C ASP A 109 -2.51 21.86 18.63
N TYR A 110 -2.38 21.11 19.73
CA TYR A 110 -2.94 19.77 19.86
C TYR A 110 -4.47 19.77 19.77
N TRP A 111 -5.14 20.74 20.42
CA TRP A 111 -6.59 20.86 20.35
C TRP A 111 -7.06 21.20 18.94
N TRP A 112 -6.33 22.09 18.24
CA TRP A 112 -6.67 22.47 16.88
C TRP A 112 -6.59 21.27 15.92
N ALA A 113 -5.54 20.46 16.04
CA ALA A 113 -5.38 19.23 15.28
C ALA A 113 -6.49 18.20 15.60
N LEU A 114 -6.69 17.89 16.88
CA LEU A 114 -7.70 16.92 17.33
C LEU A 114 -9.13 17.32 16.92
N SER A 115 -9.51 18.57 17.14
CA SER A 115 -10.83 19.11 16.81
C SER A 115 -11.08 19.13 15.30
N THR A 116 -10.04 19.33 14.50
CA THR A 116 -10.15 19.30 13.04
C THR A 116 -10.29 17.88 12.52
N TRP A 117 -9.42 16.96 12.98
CA TRP A 117 -9.51 15.55 12.66
C TRP A 117 -10.88 14.97 13.05
N TYR A 118 -11.34 15.22 14.28
CA TYR A 118 -12.61 14.68 14.77
C TYR A 118 -13.80 15.12 13.91
N ARG A 119 -13.89 16.42 13.56
CA ARG A 119 -14.95 16.93 12.66
C ARG A 119 -14.88 16.36 11.24
N GLN A 120 -13.67 16.00 10.78
CA GLN A 120 -13.48 15.34 9.51
C GLN A 120 -13.96 13.89 9.54
N GLU A 121 -13.69 13.14 10.62
CA GLU A 121 -14.21 11.78 10.81
C GLU A 121 -15.75 11.74 10.89
N GLN A 122 -16.38 12.84 11.32
CA GLN A 122 -17.84 12.99 11.32
C GLN A 122 -18.40 13.53 9.99
N ASP A 123 -17.62 13.49 8.89
CA ASP A 123 -18.01 13.98 7.55
C ASP A 123 -18.50 15.42 7.51
N TRP A 124 -18.11 16.23 8.50
CA TRP A 124 -18.63 17.58 8.70
C TRP A 124 -20.15 17.65 8.94
N ILE A 125 -20.75 16.58 9.43
CA ILE A 125 -22.17 16.47 9.77
C ILE A 125 -22.36 16.78 11.26
N CYS A 126 -23.39 17.54 11.60
CA CYS A 126 -23.74 17.73 13.00
C CYS A 126 -24.36 16.46 13.59
N GLU A 127 -23.73 15.90 14.61
CA GLU A 127 -24.17 14.68 15.30
C GLU A 127 -25.47 14.85 16.11
N ARG A 128 -25.96 16.08 16.30
CA ARG A 128 -27.26 16.34 16.95
C ARG A 128 -28.41 16.45 15.95
N CYS A 129 -28.24 17.24 14.89
CA CYS A 129 -29.35 17.57 13.99
C CYS A 129 -29.19 17.07 12.55
N GLY A 130 -28.06 16.45 12.21
CA GLY A 130 -27.80 15.88 10.89
C GLY A 130 -27.55 16.91 9.77
N ILE A 131 -27.41 18.21 10.09
CA ILE A 131 -27.08 19.20 9.06
C ILE A 131 -25.66 18.96 8.53
N ASP A 132 -25.54 18.85 7.21
CA ASP A 132 -24.26 18.76 6.49
C ASP A 132 -23.63 20.16 6.37
N LEU A 133 -22.41 20.31 6.89
CA LEU A 133 -21.61 21.53 6.83
C LEU A 133 -20.28 21.33 6.10
N SER A 134 -20.14 20.29 5.26
CA SER A 134 -18.96 20.03 4.42
C SER A 134 -18.54 21.25 3.58
N LYS A 135 -19.51 22.04 3.09
CA LYS A 135 -19.30 23.30 2.35
C LYS A 135 -19.02 24.52 3.24
N ARG A 136 -19.28 24.43 4.54
CA ARG A 136 -19.12 25.53 5.52
C ARG A 136 -18.62 25.03 6.86
N LYS A 137 -17.49 24.33 6.80
CA LYS A 137 -16.79 23.66 7.91
C LYS A 137 -16.63 24.53 9.16
N TYR A 138 -16.47 25.85 8.95
CA TYR A 138 -16.38 26.86 10.00
C TYR A 138 -17.53 26.83 11.02
N PHE A 139 -18.75 26.48 10.61
CA PHE A 139 -19.91 26.47 11.52
C PHE A 139 -20.11 25.15 12.28
N LEU A 140 -19.26 24.15 12.06
CA LEU A 140 -19.25 22.91 12.81
C LEU A 140 -18.16 22.99 13.88
N HIS A 141 -18.50 22.78 15.13
CA HIS A 141 -17.60 22.92 16.27
C HIS A 141 -17.47 21.56 16.98
N THR A 142 -16.35 21.35 17.66
CA THR A 142 -16.19 20.21 18.57
C THR A 142 -16.60 20.66 19.97
N HIS A 143 -17.46 19.88 20.62
CA HIS A 143 -17.96 20.07 21.97
C HIS A 143 -17.45 18.94 22.88
N HIS A 144 -17.00 19.26 24.09
CA HIS A 144 -16.64 18.25 25.10
C HIS A 144 -17.87 17.85 25.93
N ILE A 145 -18.31 16.60 25.80
CA ILE A 145 -19.55 16.08 26.42
C ILE A 145 -19.51 16.16 27.95
N HIS A 146 -18.37 15.84 28.58
CA HIS A 146 -18.20 15.85 30.03
C HIS A 146 -17.25 16.95 30.51
N GLY A 147 -17.23 18.07 29.78
CA GLY A 147 -16.32 19.19 30.05
C GLY A 147 -14.87 18.90 29.64
N ARG A 148 -13.99 19.88 29.87
CA ARG A 148 -12.62 19.94 29.32
C ARG A 148 -11.61 19.03 30.01
N ARG A 149 -12.02 17.85 30.49
CA ARG A 149 -11.12 16.93 31.22
C ARG A 149 -10.45 15.90 30.30
N TYR A 150 -11.06 15.61 29.14
CA TYR A 150 -10.62 14.52 28.28
C TYR A 150 -10.61 14.96 26.82
N ASN A 151 -9.46 14.78 26.16
CA ASN A 151 -9.26 14.97 24.73
C ASN A 151 -9.28 13.62 24.00
N THR A 152 -10.24 12.76 24.33
CA THR A 152 -10.45 11.47 23.65
C THR A 152 -11.73 11.52 22.81
N PRO A 153 -11.75 10.89 21.62
CA PRO A 153 -12.87 10.99 20.68
C PRO A 153 -14.23 10.62 21.29
N GLU A 154 -14.25 9.66 22.23
CA GLU A 154 -15.44 9.20 22.96
C GLU A 154 -16.12 10.30 23.79
N TYR A 155 -15.40 11.36 24.15
CA TYR A 155 -15.94 12.49 24.92
C TYR A 155 -16.09 13.77 24.10
N LEU A 156 -15.97 13.67 22.78
CA LEU A 156 -16.16 14.77 21.84
C LEU A 156 -17.48 14.61 21.09
N LYS A 157 -17.99 15.73 20.57
CA LYS A 157 -19.16 15.76 19.69
C LYS A 157 -19.07 16.90 18.69
N ALA A 158 -19.31 16.62 17.41
CA ALA A 158 -19.37 17.57 16.32
C ALA A 158 -20.77 18.20 16.24
N LEU A 159 -20.87 19.46 16.63
CA LEU A 159 -22.12 20.21 16.70
C LEU A 159 -22.09 21.45 15.82
N CYS A 160 -23.16 21.70 15.05
CA CYS A 160 -23.32 23.00 14.41
C CYS A 160 -23.44 24.08 15.48
N ILE A 161 -23.03 25.31 15.18
CA ILE A 161 -23.03 26.43 16.15
C ILE A 161 -24.38 26.63 16.85
N LYS A 162 -25.52 26.34 16.20
CA LYS A 162 -26.83 26.35 16.85
C LYS A 162 -26.96 25.26 17.91
N CYS A 163 -26.71 24.00 17.55
CA CYS A 163 -26.79 22.88 18.49
C CYS A 163 -25.78 23.01 19.62
N HIS A 164 -24.59 23.54 19.32
CA HIS A 164 -23.57 23.81 20.32
C HIS A 164 -24.03 24.90 21.31
N SER A 165 -24.69 25.96 20.83
CA SER A 165 -25.23 27.01 21.71
C SER A 165 -26.35 26.55 22.65
N GLU A 166 -26.87 25.34 22.45
CA GLU A 166 -27.89 24.72 23.28
C GLU A 166 -27.29 23.71 24.27
N GLU A 167 -25.97 23.52 24.26
CA GLU A 167 -25.27 22.75 25.30
C GLU A 167 -25.13 23.59 26.58
N PRO A 168 -25.09 22.95 27.77
CA PRO A 168 -24.92 23.65 29.03
C PRO A 168 -23.73 24.61 29.01
N TYR A 169 -23.93 25.83 29.53
CA TYR A 169 -22.92 26.90 29.59
C TYR A 169 -22.47 27.50 28.24
N HIS A 170 -23.11 27.14 27.11
CA HIS A 170 -22.78 27.66 25.77
C HIS A 170 -23.80 28.66 25.19
N ASP A 171 -24.79 29.10 25.98
CA ASP A 171 -25.83 30.05 25.55
C ASP A 171 -25.28 31.39 25.05
N PHE A 172 -24.11 31.82 25.54
CA PHE A 172 -23.46 33.05 25.09
C PHE A 172 -23.18 33.07 23.58
N MET A 173 -23.04 31.89 22.96
CA MET A 173 -22.83 31.76 21.51
C MET A 173 -23.99 32.36 20.71
N LYS A 174 -25.21 32.38 21.25
CA LYS A 174 -26.38 33.02 20.60
C LYS A 174 -26.19 34.53 20.39
N LYS A 175 -25.25 35.14 21.11
CA LYS A 175 -24.93 36.57 21.03
C LYS A 175 -23.81 36.87 20.02
N THR A 176 -23.16 35.86 19.44
CA THR A 176 -22.04 36.08 18.52
C THR A 176 -22.51 36.35 17.09
N PRO A 177 -21.76 37.12 16.28
CA PRO A 177 -22.07 37.33 14.86
C PRO A 177 -22.14 36.02 14.07
N ASP A 178 -21.31 35.03 14.41
CA ASP A 178 -21.25 33.74 13.70
C ASP A 178 -22.51 32.93 13.86
N TYR A 179 -23.15 32.98 15.03
CA TYR A 179 -24.44 32.35 15.24
C TYR A 179 -25.49 32.91 14.29
N TRP A 180 -25.59 34.24 14.19
CA TRP A 180 -26.52 34.90 13.27
C TRP A 180 -26.14 34.71 11.80
N ARG A 181 -24.85 34.57 11.49
CA ARG A 181 -24.39 34.23 10.14
C ARG A 181 -24.82 32.82 9.77
N PHE A 182 -24.67 31.86 10.68
CA PHE A 182 -25.12 30.48 10.49
C PHE A 182 -26.62 30.38 10.23
N LEU A 183 -27.45 31.07 11.02
CA LEU A 183 -28.91 31.02 10.82
C LEU A 183 -29.36 31.55 9.44
N ARG A 184 -28.50 32.31 8.76
CA ARG A 184 -28.77 32.86 7.43
C ARG A 184 -28.21 32.00 6.29
N THR A 185 -27.50 30.91 6.57
CA THR A 185 -26.92 30.05 5.52
C THR A 185 -28.00 29.26 4.77
N PRO A 186 -27.77 28.94 3.48
CA PRO A 186 -28.65 28.04 2.72
C PRO A 186 -28.84 26.68 3.39
N GLU A 187 -27.79 26.12 3.97
CA GLU A 187 -27.78 24.82 4.63
C GLU A 187 -28.77 24.82 5.80
N TYR A 188 -28.73 25.84 6.67
CA TYR A 188 -29.64 25.93 7.80
C TYR A 188 -31.08 26.21 7.38
N ARG A 189 -31.30 27.08 6.38
CA ARG A 189 -32.65 27.35 5.85
C ARG A 189 -33.27 26.09 5.23
N ASN A 190 -32.50 25.30 4.49
CA ASN A 190 -32.95 24.04 3.91
C ASN A 190 -33.26 23.01 5.01
N TYR A 191 -32.39 22.89 6.02
CA TYR A 191 -32.65 22.06 7.20
C TYR A 191 -34.00 22.42 7.86
N VAL A 192 -34.27 23.71 8.11
CA VAL A 192 -35.54 24.15 8.71
C VAL A 192 -36.74 23.83 7.81
N ARG A 193 -36.63 24.06 6.50
CA ARG A 193 -37.71 23.72 5.54
C ARG A 193 -38.02 22.23 5.58
N ASN A 194 -37.00 21.38 5.50
CA ASN A 194 -37.15 19.93 5.49
C ASN A 194 -37.74 19.42 6.81
N ARG A 195 -37.35 20.01 7.94
CA ARG A 195 -37.88 19.63 9.26
C ARG A 195 -39.37 19.99 9.42
N ARG A 196 -39.84 21.09 8.81
CA ARG A 196 -41.27 21.46 8.82
C ARG A 196 -42.15 20.53 8.00
N ILE A 197 -41.59 19.90 6.95
CA ILE A 197 -42.30 18.93 6.11
C ILE A 197 -42.43 17.56 6.82
N GLN A 198 -41.55 17.28 7.78
CA GLN A 198 -41.48 16.01 8.52
C GLN A 198 -42.17 16.03 9.89
N GLN A 199 -42.83 17.14 10.26
CA GLN A 199 -43.69 17.19 11.45
C GLN A 199 -45.15 17.11 11.00
N PRO A 200 -45.95 16.14 11.51
CA PRO A 200 -47.36 16.01 11.18
C PRO A 200 -48.18 17.23 11.64
#